data_AF-A0A0B4GH75-F1
#
_entry.id   AF-A0A0B4GH75-F1
#
_cell.length_a   1.000
_cell.length_b   1.000
_cell.length_c   1.000
_cell.angle_alpha   90.00
_cell.angle_beta   90.00
_cell.angle_gamma   90.00
#
_symmetry.space_group_name_H-M   'P 1'
#
loop_
_entity.id
_entity.type
_entity.pdbx_description
1 polymer ?
#
loop_
_entity_poly.entity_id
_entity_poly.type
_entity_poly.pdbx_seq_one_letter_code
_entity_poly.pdbx_strand_id
1 'polypeptide(L)'
;MGPSLDPVNQGHPSTSGLIEAIYEGNMETTRGAARYFYVDVQDTARLHAAALLRPRMENERIFAYAAPYTWRDIQTTLAKLYPDRIFAPQMEASRLDRSDIELPAKAEDWLKEMGRTRWTSLEDSGLANTRDLA
;
A
#
# COMPACT_ATOMS: atom_id res chain seq x y z
N MET A 1 -2.02 1.87 1.37
CA MET A 1 -2.88 0.73 0.95
C MET A 1 -3.19 -0.11 2.17
N GLY A 2 -4.13 -1.04 2.08
CA GLY A 2 -4.47 -1.99 3.14
C GLY A 2 -5.95 -1.96 3.50
N PRO A 3 -6.39 -2.72 4.51
CA PRO A 3 -7.81 -2.90 4.78
C PRO A 3 -8.44 -1.61 5.31
N SER A 4 -9.67 -1.33 4.85
CA SER A 4 -10.54 -0.38 5.55
C SER A 4 -10.96 -1.01 6.89
N LEU A 5 -11.00 -0.18 7.95
CA LEU A 5 -11.34 -0.65 9.29
C LEU A 5 -12.82 -1.05 9.39
N ASP A 6 -13.68 -0.28 8.74
CA ASP A 6 -15.13 -0.50 8.69
C ASP A 6 -15.63 -0.22 7.27
N PRO A 7 -15.45 -1.18 6.33
CA PRO A 7 -15.84 -0.97 4.94
C PRO A 7 -17.34 -0.67 4.78
N VAL A 8 -18.19 -1.17 5.68
CA VAL A 8 -19.64 -0.98 5.60
C VAL A 8 -20.03 0.49 5.85
N ASN A 9 -19.43 1.13 6.87
CA ASN A 9 -19.78 2.50 7.23
C ASN A 9 -18.81 3.56 6.66
N GLN A 10 -17.59 3.17 6.29
CA GLN A 10 -16.54 4.09 5.83
C GLN A 10 -16.17 3.90 4.36
N GLY A 11 -16.57 2.79 3.73
CA GLY A 11 -16.10 2.41 2.40
C GLY A 11 -14.58 2.31 2.36
N HIS A 12 -13.98 2.75 1.23
CA HIS A 12 -12.54 2.82 1.04
C HIS A 12 -12.04 4.28 1.05
N PRO A 13 -11.61 4.82 2.20
CA PRO A 13 -11.19 6.21 2.29
C PRO A 13 -9.83 6.46 1.60
N SER A 14 -9.65 7.70 1.12
CA SER A 14 -8.37 8.19 0.57
C SER A 14 -7.82 7.27 -0.54
N THR A 15 -6.53 6.99 -0.56
CA THR A 15 -5.88 6.13 -1.57
C THR A 15 -6.43 4.70 -1.59
N SER A 16 -7.06 4.21 -0.51
CA SER A 16 -7.71 2.89 -0.54
C SER A 16 -8.81 2.85 -1.61
N GLY A 17 -9.56 3.93 -1.78
CA GLY A 17 -10.62 4.06 -2.78
C GLY A 17 -10.11 4.10 -4.22
N LEU A 18 -8.83 4.49 -4.44
CA LEU A 18 -8.23 4.38 -5.77
C LEU A 18 -7.97 2.91 -6.16
N ILE A 19 -7.66 2.06 -5.18
CA ILE A 19 -7.48 0.61 -5.41
C ILE A 19 -8.84 -0.05 -5.66
N GLU A 20 -9.87 0.32 -4.90
CA GLU A 20 -11.27 -0.07 -5.17
C GLU A 20 -11.70 0.35 -6.58
N ALA A 21 -11.45 1.60 -6.98
CA ALA A 21 -11.80 2.07 -8.31
C ALA A 21 -11.12 1.25 -9.42
N ILE A 22 -9.84 0.88 -9.26
CA ILE A 22 -9.14 -0.03 -10.20
C ILE A 22 -9.81 -1.40 -10.21
N TYR A 23 -10.18 -1.92 -9.03
CA TYR A 23 -10.88 -3.19 -8.87
C TYR A 23 -12.23 -3.19 -9.61
N GLU A 24 -12.96 -2.07 -9.59
CA GLU A 24 -14.22 -1.84 -10.31
C GLU A 24 -14.04 -1.46 -11.79
N GLY A 25 -12.80 -1.33 -12.27
CA GLY A 25 -12.49 -1.00 -13.67
C GLY A 25 -12.48 0.50 -14.00
N ASN A 26 -12.56 1.38 -13.00
CA ASN A 26 -12.51 2.84 -13.16
C ASN A 26 -11.08 3.40 -13.01
N MET A 27 -10.30 3.29 -14.08
CA MET A 27 -8.90 3.74 -14.10
C MET A 27 -8.73 5.27 -14.16
N GLU A 28 -9.77 6.01 -14.53
CA GLU A 28 -9.72 7.48 -14.63
C GLU A 28 -9.42 8.15 -13.29
N THR A 29 -9.84 7.53 -12.18
CA THR A 29 -9.57 8.00 -10.81
C THR A 29 -8.08 8.06 -10.48
N THR A 30 -7.26 7.25 -11.17
CA THR A 30 -5.81 7.21 -11.00
C THR A 30 -5.09 8.31 -11.78
N ARG A 31 -5.80 9.03 -12.66
CA ARG A 31 -5.24 10.10 -13.49
C ARG A 31 -4.79 11.26 -12.60
N GLY A 32 -3.48 11.53 -12.60
CA GLY A 32 -2.87 12.57 -11.77
C GLY A 32 -2.59 12.14 -10.32
N ALA A 33 -2.97 10.93 -9.92
CA ALA A 33 -2.60 10.39 -8.62
C ALA A 33 -1.11 10.06 -8.57
N ALA A 34 -0.49 10.34 -7.43
CA ALA A 34 0.92 10.12 -7.14
C ALA A 34 1.36 8.66 -7.38
N ARG A 35 2.51 8.47 -8.06
CA ARG A 35 3.11 7.18 -8.41
C ARG A 35 4.53 7.10 -7.88
N TYR A 36 4.67 6.99 -6.56
CA TYR A 36 5.97 7.03 -5.91
C TYR A 36 6.25 5.71 -5.22
N PHE A 37 5.73 5.52 -4.02
CA PHE A 37 5.94 4.34 -3.19
C PHE A 37 4.64 4.01 -2.46
N TYR A 38 4.46 2.73 -2.13
CA TYR A 38 3.37 2.32 -1.26
C TYR A 38 3.89 2.00 0.14
N VAL A 39 2.96 1.98 1.08
CA VAL A 39 3.12 1.36 2.39
C VAL A 39 1.75 0.83 2.83
N ASP A 40 1.77 -0.29 3.53
CA ASP A 40 0.56 -0.83 4.16
C ASP A 40 0.16 0.02 5.37
N VAL A 41 -1.14 0.23 5.55
CA VAL A 41 -1.71 1.05 6.62
C VAL A 41 -1.40 0.47 7.99
N GLN A 42 -1.33 -0.86 8.12
CA GLN A 42 -1.01 -1.50 9.39
C GLN A 42 0.48 -1.47 9.71
N ASP A 43 1.36 -1.48 8.70
CA ASP A 43 2.79 -1.22 8.91
C ASP A 43 2.99 0.22 9.37
N THR A 44 2.31 1.18 8.72
CA THR A 44 2.29 2.59 9.17
C THR A 44 1.80 2.70 10.62
N ALA A 45 0.71 2.01 10.99
CA ALA A 45 0.19 2.02 12.35
C ALA A 45 1.20 1.45 13.37
N ARG A 46 1.87 0.35 13.03
CA ARG A 46 2.92 -0.25 13.88
C ARG A 46 4.10 0.70 14.08
N LEU A 47 4.52 1.42 13.04
CA LEU A 47 5.59 2.43 13.14
C LEU A 47 5.21 3.60 14.05
N HIS A 48 3.96 4.07 13.98
CA HIS A 48 3.47 5.09 14.92
C HIS A 48 3.46 4.56 16.36
N ALA A 49 3.01 3.32 16.57
CA ALA A 49 3.08 2.69 17.88
C ALA A 49 4.53 2.50 18.37
N ALA A 50 5.46 2.12 17.49
CA ALA A 50 6.89 2.02 17.81
C ALA A 50 7.44 3.36 18.29
N ALA A 51 7.15 4.45 17.56
CA ALA A 51 7.60 5.79 17.92
C ALA A 51 7.14 6.24 19.32
N LEU A 52 5.96 5.78 19.76
CA LEU A 52 5.43 6.06 21.10
C LEU A 52 6.01 5.15 22.18
N LEU A 53 6.33 3.89 21.85
CA LEU A 53 6.66 2.84 22.81
C LEU A 53 8.15 2.53 22.92
N ARG A 54 8.99 3.06 22.04
CA ARG A 54 10.44 2.82 22.01
C ARG A 54 11.16 4.11 22.39
N PRO A 55 11.64 4.25 23.65
CA PRO A 55 12.32 5.47 24.10
C PRO A 55 13.55 5.85 23.27
N ARG A 56 14.16 4.88 22.58
CA ARG A 56 15.32 5.09 21.71
C ARG A 56 14.98 5.62 20.31
N MET A 57 13.70 5.71 19.95
CA MET A 57 13.23 6.39 18.74
C MET A 57 13.03 7.87 19.04
N GLU A 58 14.14 8.60 19.17
CA GLU A 58 14.12 10.01 19.55
C GLU A 58 14.66 10.90 18.42
N ASN A 59 13.98 12.03 18.17
CA ASN A 59 14.40 13.06 17.21
C ASN A 59 14.73 12.52 15.80
N GLU A 60 14.00 11.49 15.35
CA GLU A 60 14.18 10.88 14.04
C GLU A 60 12.93 10.95 13.18
N ARG A 61 13.13 10.96 11.86
CA ARG A 61 12.05 10.83 10.87
C ARG A 61 11.95 9.37 10.44
N ILE A 62 10.73 8.83 10.45
CA ILE A 62 10.46 7.46 9.99
C ILE A 62 10.07 7.50 8.52
N PHE A 63 10.86 6.83 7.68
CA PHE A 63 10.63 6.79 6.23
C PHE A 63 9.88 5.50 5.89
N ALA A 64 8.55 5.54 5.99
CA ALA A 64 7.68 4.41 5.73
C ALA A 64 7.45 4.19 4.21
N TYR A 65 8.48 3.68 3.52
CA TYR A 65 8.46 3.42 2.08
C TYR A 65 8.73 1.92 1.83
N ALA A 66 7.70 1.13 1.56
CA ALA A 66 7.85 -0.32 1.39
C ALA A 66 8.54 -0.66 0.06
N ALA A 67 8.00 -0.18 -1.07
CA ALA A 67 8.63 -0.27 -2.38
C ALA A 67 7.98 0.73 -3.37
N PRO A 68 8.65 1.05 -4.51
CA PRO A 68 8.02 1.81 -5.57
C PRO A 68 6.94 0.98 -6.28
N TYR A 69 5.94 1.64 -6.86
CA TYR A 69 4.88 0.96 -7.62
C TYR A 69 4.35 1.83 -8.76
N THR A 70 3.66 1.19 -9.71
CA THR A 70 2.82 1.85 -10.72
C THR A 70 1.36 1.41 -10.60
N TRP A 71 0.43 2.20 -11.13
CA TRP A 71 -0.98 1.78 -11.21
C TRP A 71 -1.18 0.51 -12.06
N ARG A 72 -0.33 0.28 -13.06
CA ARG A 72 -0.28 -0.99 -13.80
C ARG A 72 0.11 -2.15 -12.87
N ASP A 73 1.06 -1.96 -11.95
CA ASP A 73 1.45 -3.00 -10.99
C ASP A 73 0.28 -3.34 -10.05
N ILE A 74 -0.49 -2.34 -9.60
CA ILE A 74 -1.72 -2.56 -8.83
C ILE A 74 -2.72 -3.38 -9.63
N GLN A 75 -3.08 -2.94 -10.84
CA GLN A 75 -4.03 -3.67 -11.68
C GLN A 75 -3.57 -5.11 -11.94
N THR A 76 -2.29 -5.30 -12.27
CA THR A 76 -1.72 -6.63 -12.52
C THR A 76 -1.75 -7.49 -11.28
N THR A 77 -1.49 -6.90 -10.11
CA THR A 77 -1.60 -7.58 -8.80
C THR A 77 -3.03 -8.01 -8.52
N LEU A 78 -4.02 -7.12 -8.70
CA LEU A 78 -5.42 -7.46 -8.52
C LEU A 78 -5.88 -8.55 -9.49
N ALA A 79 -5.47 -8.49 -10.76
CA ALA A 79 -5.79 -9.54 -11.74
C ALA A 79 -5.22 -10.91 -11.36
N LYS A 80 -4.03 -10.96 -10.73
CA LYS A 80 -3.46 -12.20 -10.18
C LYS A 80 -4.24 -12.73 -8.97
N LEU A 81 -4.68 -11.83 -8.09
CA LEU A 81 -5.41 -12.18 -6.87
C LEU A 81 -6.83 -12.69 -7.17
N TYR A 82 -7.44 -12.24 -8.27
CA TYR A 82 -8.81 -12.58 -8.65
C TYR A 82 -8.87 -13.11 -10.10
N PRO A 83 -8.35 -14.33 -10.36
CA PRO A 83 -8.20 -14.85 -11.73
C PRO A 83 -9.53 -15.07 -12.47
N ASP A 84 -10.63 -15.25 -11.73
CA ASP A 84 -11.96 -15.46 -12.31
C ASP A 84 -12.69 -14.16 -12.66
N ARG A 85 -12.14 -13.00 -12.26
CA ARG A 85 -12.73 -11.68 -12.52
C ARG A 85 -12.21 -11.12 -13.84
N ILE A 86 -13.12 -10.59 -14.65
CA ILE A 86 -12.78 -9.85 -15.87
C ILE A 86 -12.48 -8.40 -15.47
N PHE A 87 -11.20 -8.02 -15.49
CA PHE A 87 -10.79 -6.63 -15.26
C PHE A 87 -10.84 -5.80 -16.55
N ALA A 88 -10.85 -4.47 -16.39
CA ALA A 88 -10.68 -3.54 -17.50
C ALA A 88 -9.36 -3.81 -18.26
N PRO A 89 -9.24 -3.36 -19.53
CA PRO A 89 -8.01 -3.50 -20.30
C PRO A 89 -6.78 -3.03 -19.54
N GLN A 90 -5.64 -3.69 -19.78
CA GLN A 90 -4.41 -3.39 -19.06
C GLN A 90 -3.99 -1.94 -19.29
N MET A 91 -3.78 -1.19 -18.20
CA MET A 91 -3.29 0.19 -18.22
C MET A 91 -1.94 0.27 -18.91
N GLU A 92 -1.62 1.36 -19.60
CA GLU A 92 -0.30 1.57 -20.21
C GLU A 92 0.87 1.46 -19.22
N ALA A 93 2.02 1.03 -19.73
CA ALA A 93 3.20 0.85 -18.89
C ALA A 93 3.74 2.22 -18.47
N SER A 94 4.03 2.38 -17.18
CA SER A 94 4.73 3.56 -16.67
C SER A 94 6.02 3.15 -15.99
N ARG A 95 6.96 4.10 -15.91
CA ARG A 95 8.22 3.88 -15.21
C ARG A 95 7.99 3.96 -13.71
N LEU A 96 8.63 3.06 -12.97
CA LEU A 96 8.76 3.19 -11.53
C LEU A 96 9.54 4.46 -11.19
N ASP A 97 9.21 5.03 -10.04
CA ASP A 97 10.04 6.03 -9.41
C ASP A 97 11.44 5.45 -9.11
N ARG A 98 12.49 6.26 -9.31
CA ARG A 98 13.90 5.85 -9.16
C ARG A 98 14.62 6.61 -8.05
N SER A 99 13.90 7.35 -7.22
CA SER A 99 14.46 7.97 -6.04
C SER A 99 15.03 6.90 -5.12
N ASP A 100 16.27 7.11 -4.70
CA ASP A 100 16.86 6.34 -3.61
C ASP A 100 16.37 6.94 -2.29
N ILE A 101 15.72 6.11 -1.47
CA ILE A 101 15.15 6.54 -0.20
C ILE A 101 16.06 5.95 0.89
N GLU A 102 16.72 6.81 1.67
CA GLU A 102 17.83 6.38 2.54
C GLU A 102 17.39 5.58 3.78
N LEU A 103 16.30 5.99 4.43
CA LEU A 103 15.87 5.48 5.73
C LEU A 103 14.78 4.37 5.79
N PRO A 104 14.28 3.75 4.69
CA PRO A 104 13.31 2.65 4.79
C PRO A 104 13.85 1.42 5.50
N ALA A 105 15.14 1.09 5.32
CA ALA A 105 15.75 -0.06 5.99
C ALA A 105 15.68 0.08 7.52
N LYS A 106 15.97 1.28 8.04
CA LYS A 106 15.83 1.59 9.47
C LYS A 106 14.38 1.50 9.95
N ALA A 107 13.43 1.99 9.15
CA ALA A 107 12.01 1.85 9.47
C ALA A 107 11.56 0.38 9.48
N GLU A 108 12.10 -0.46 8.60
CA GLU A 108 11.82 -1.90 8.59
C GLU A 108 12.33 -2.60 9.85
N ASP A 109 13.48 -2.18 10.40
CA ASP A 109 13.98 -2.72 11.67
C ASP A 109 13.04 -2.40 12.83
N TRP A 110 12.45 -1.19 12.86
CA TRP A 110 11.41 -0.87 13.83
C TRP A 110 10.16 -1.73 13.66
N LEU A 111 9.75 -2.03 12.43
CA LEU A 111 8.66 -2.98 12.18
C LEU A 111 8.99 -4.37 12.70
N LYS A 112 10.25 -4.82 12.58
CA LYS A 112 10.68 -6.12 13.11
C LYS A 112 10.51 -6.20 14.62
N GLU A 113 10.86 -5.13 15.33
CA GLU A 113 10.61 -5.02 16.78
C GLU A 113 9.14 -4.95 17.17
N MET A 114 8.27 -4.62 16.23
CA MET A 114 6.81 -4.64 16.39
C MET A 114 6.18 -5.95 15.89
N GLY A 115 6.99 -7.00 15.69
CA GLY A 115 6.52 -8.35 15.38
C GLY A 115 6.27 -8.63 13.88
N ARG A 116 6.73 -7.76 12.98
CA ARG A 116 6.78 -8.07 11.54
C ARG A 116 8.11 -8.72 11.18
N THR A 117 8.18 -9.39 10.03
CA THR A 117 9.46 -9.92 9.53
C THR A 117 10.07 -9.03 8.46
N ARG A 118 9.22 -8.34 7.70
CA ARG A 118 9.51 -7.42 6.60
C ARG A 118 8.30 -6.52 6.35
N TRP A 119 8.45 -5.54 5.46
CA TRP A 119 7.31 -4.81 4.91
C TRP A 119 6.23 -5.75 4.34
N THR A 120 4.97 -5.37 4.52
CA THR A 120 3.84 -6.04 3.88
C THR A 120 3.94 -5.86 2.37
N SER A 121 3.78 -6.96 1.63
CA SER A 121 3.94 -6.94 0.18
C SER A 121 2.79 -6.19 -0.51
N LEU A 122 3.00 -5.79 -1.77
CA LEU A 122 1.96 -5.15 -2.58
C LEU A 122 0.76 -6.09 -2.77
N GLU A 123 1.04 -7.39 -2.95
CA GLU A 123 0.03 -8.45 -3.09
C GLU A 123 -0.80 -8.58 -1.80
N ASP A 124 -0.16 -8.70 -0.65
CA ASP A 124 -0.87 -8.82 0.64
C ASP A 124 -1.67 -7.55 0.97
N SER A 125 -1.08 -6.37 0.75
CA SER A 125 -1.75 -5.09 1.02
C SER A 125 -2.92 -4.86 0.05
N GLY A 126 -2.76 -5.22 -1.23
CA GLY A 126 -3.81 -5.15 -2.23
C GLY A 126 -4.97 -6.12 -1.95
N LEU A 127 -4.65 -7.36 -1.56
CA LEU A 127 -5.64 -8.33 -1.12
C LEU A 127 -6.41 -7.82 0.09
N ALA A 128 -5.72 -7.35 1.12
CA ALA A 128 -6.37 -6.83 2.32
C ALA A 128 -7.25 -5.60 2.04
N ASN A 129 -6.88 -4.77 1.05
CA ASN A 129 -7.65 -3.60 0.61
C ASN A 129 -8.89 -3.96 -0.21
N THR A 130 -9.01 -5.17 -0.77
CA THR A 130 -10.09 -5.51 -1.72
C THR A 130 -10.87 -6.76 -1.34
N ARG A 131 -10.47 -7.47 -0.28
CA ARG A 131 -11.10 -8.72 0.17
C ARG A 131 -12.59 -8.61 0.48
N ASP A 132 -13.06 -7.41 0.81
CA ASP A 132 -14.46 -7.11 1.12
C ASP A 132 -15.31 -6.81 -0.13
N LEU A 133 -14.66 -6.62 -1.29
CA LEU A 133 -15.29 -6.40 -2.59
C LEU A 133 -15.48 -7.69 -3.40
N ALA A 134 -14.92 -8.81 -2.92
CA ALA A 134 -14.86 -10.11 -3.58
C ALA A 134 -16.06 -11.01 -3.26
#